data_AF-A0A5N6I6T1-F1
#
_entry.id   AF-A0A5N6I6T1-F1
#
_cell.length_a   1.000
_cell.length_b   1.000
_cell.length_c   1.000
_cell.angle_alpha   90.00
_cell.angle_beta   90.00
_cell.angle_gamma   90.00
#
_symmetry.space_group_name_H-M   'P 1'
#
loop_
_entity.id
_entity.type
_entity.pdbx_description
1 polymer ?
#
loop_
_entity_poly.entity_id
_entity_poly.type
_entity_poly.pdbx_seq_one_letter_code
_entity_poly.pdbx_strand_id
1 'polypeptide(L)'
;MSWFHSAQGSARNEGYRDGKADALRELKSEQAREISNTRRACLEELLQEDPENIYYSSNDIRYMLARFYLADRNGDGRLTFKELCDSYKPKDEEAKKNLEAVFEDIEVTGDQKISLAKFFIIGLLGRDGEAGYKNTKKIDT
;
A
#
# COMPACT_ATOMS: atom_id res chain seq x y z
N MET A 1 -20.09 -8.82 54.25
CA MET A 1 -19.41 -7.79 53.43
C MET A 1 -19.01 -8.34 52.05
N SER A 2 -19.96 -8.62 51.13
CA SER A 2 -19.63 -9.33 49.86
C SER A 2 -20.36 -8.82 48.60
N TRP A 3 -20.91 -7.60 48.63
CA TRP A 3 -21.58 -7.01 47.46
C TRP A 3 -20.78 -5.88 46.82
N PHE A 4 -19.81 -5.31 47.55
CA PHE A 4 -18.99 -4.19 47.06
C PHE A 4 -17.85 -4.63 46.11
N HIS A 5 -17.29 -5.83 46.32
CA HIS A 5 -16.23 -6.36 45.47
C HIS A 5 -16.75 -6.93 44.13
N SER A 6 -17.98 -7.46 44.10
CA SER A 6 -18.61 -7.97 42.87
C SER A 6 -19.01 -6.83 41.91
N ALA A 7 -19.55 -5.73 42.45
CA ALA A 7 -19.93 -4.56 41.65
C ALA A 7 -18.71 -3.86 41.02
N GLN A 8 -17.59 -3.75 41.74
CA GLN A 8 -16.36 -3.16 41.19
C GLN A 8 -15.71 -4.04 40.10
N GLY A 9 -15.76 -5.37 40.22
CA GLY A 9 -15.29 -6.29 39.18
C GLY A 9 -16.18 -6.29 37.92
N SER A 10 -17.49 -6.15 38.11
CA SER A 10 -18.49 -6.03 37.03
C SER A 10 -18.26 -4.76 36.21
N ALA A 11 -18.20 -3.60 36.87
CA ALA A 11 -18.05 -2.31 36.20
C ALA A 11 -16.70 -2.16 35.49
N ARG A 12 -15.61 -2.73 36.05
CA ARG A 12 -14.30 -2.77 35.39
C ARG A 12 -14.31 -3.65 34.13
N ASN A 13 -15.01 -4.77 34.16
CA ASN A 13 -15.14 -5.67 33.01
C ASN A 13 -16.04 -5.10 31.91
N GLU A 14 -17.10 -4.37 32.26
CA GLU A 14 -17.97 -3.68 31.32
C GLU A 14 -17.23 -2.54 30.62
N GLY A 15 -16.59 -1.62 31.37
CA GLY A 15 -15.80 -0.53 30.77
C GLY A 15 -14.62 -1.01 29.92
N TYR A 16 -13.98 -2.12 30.27
CA TYR A 16 -12.93 -2.75 29.45
C TYR A 16 -13.49 -3.37 28.16
N ARG A 17 -14.66 -4.00 28.21
CA ARG A 17 -15.34 -4.56 27.02
C ARG A 17 -15.83 -3.46 26.08
N ASP A 18 -16.37 -2.37 26.62
CA ASP A 18 -16.85 -1.23 25.86
C ASP A 18 -15.68 -0.53 25.13
N GLY A 19 -14.56 -0.29 25.83
CA GLY A 19 -13.36 0.28 25.21
C GLY A 19 -12.77 -0.59 24.09
N LYS A 20 -12.81 -1.93 24.23
CA LYS A 20 -12.36 -2.85 23.17
C LYS A 20 -13.30 -2.84 21.96
N ALA A 21 -14.61 -2.71 22.17
CA ALA A 21 -15.58 -2.65 21.10
C ALA A 21 -15.46 -1.35 20.30
N ASP A 22 -15.26 -0.22 20.99
CA ASP A 22 -15.04 1.08 20.34
C ASP A 22 -13.74 1.09 19.52
N ALA A 23 -12.63 0.59 20.08
CA ALA A 23 -11.36 0.48 19.35
C ALA A 23 -11.47 -0.43 18.12
N LEU A 24 -12.23 -1.54 18.20
CA LEU A 24 -12.46 -2.41 17.06
C LEU A 24 -13.32 -1.73 15.97
N ARG A 25 -14.32 -0.93 16.37
CA ARG A 25 -15.14 -0.15 15.43
C ARG A 25 -14.30 0.91 14.73
N GLU A 26 -13.45 1.61 15.48
CA GLU A 26 -12.52 2.61 14.96
C GLU A 26 -11.56 1.96 13.94
N LEU A 27 -10.89 0.87 14.32
CA LEU A 27 -9.99 0.11 13.43
C LEU A 27 -10.68 -0.35 12.14
N LYS A 28 -11.90 -0.89 12.23
CA LYS A 28 -12.68 -1.29 11.05
C LYS A 28 -13.04 -0.10 10.17
N SER A 29 -13.35 1.05 10.77
CA SER A 29 -13.66 2.27 10.04
C SER A 29 -12.44 2.83 9.32
N GLU A 30 -11.26 2.79 9.95
CA GLU A 30 -9.99 3.19 9.35
C GLU A 30 -9.63 2.28 8.18
N GLN A 31 -9.74 0.97 8.36
CA GLN A 31 -9.52 -0.01 7.30
C GLN A 31 -10.47 0.19 6.12
N ALA A 32 -11.77 0.45 6.39
CA ALA A 32 -12.74 0.73 5.33
C ALA A 32 -12.40 2.03 4.58
N ARG A 33 -11.93 3.06 5.29
CA ARG A 33 -11.49 4.33 4.69
C ARG A 33 -10.24 4.14 3.85
N GLU A 34 -9.25 3.37 4.33
CA GLU A 34 -8.04 3.04 3.59
C GLU A 34 -8.36 2.28 2.29
N ILE A 35 -9.26 1.27 2.37
CA ILE A 35 -9.75 0.54 1.20
C ILE A 35 -10.42 1.49 0.20
N SER A 36 -11.28 2.40 0.70
CA SER A 36 -11.98 3.38 -0.14
C SER A 36 -11.00 4.33 -0.84
N ASN A 37 -10.01 4.86 -0.10
CA ASN A 37 -9.01 5.78 -0.63
C ASN A 37 -8.10 5.11 -1.66
N THR A 38 -7.58 3.92 -1.33
CA THR A 38 -6.74 3.14 -2.26
C THR A 38 -7.50 2.85 -3.54
N ARG A 39 -8.76 2.39 -3.42
CA ARG A 39 -9.60 2.10 -4.58
C ARG A 39 -9.82 3.34 -5.44
N ARG A 40 -10.11 4.49 -4.82
CA ARG A 40 -10.32 5.75 -5.53
C ARG A 40 -9.08 6.19 -6.31
N ALA A 41 -7.92 6.25 -5.65
CA ALA A 41 -6.67 6.63 -6.31
C ALA A 41 -6.31 5.68 -7.47
N CYS A 42 -6.45 4.36 -7.27
CA CYS A 42 -6.21 3.39 -8.34
C CYS A 42 -7.18 3.57 -9.52
N LEU A 43 -8.45 3.89 -9.27
CA LEU A 43 -9.42 4.13 -10.34
C LEU A 43 -9.14 5.43 -11.08
N GLU A 44 -8.76 6.50 -10.38
CA GLU A 44 -8.38 7.78 -10.99
C GLU A 44 -7.21 7.60 -11.97
N GLU A 45 -6.23 6.77 -11.62
CA GLU A 45 -5.10 6.41 -12.48
C GLU A 45 -5.51 5.52 -13.66
N LEU A 46 -6.24 4.42 -13.39
CA LEU A 46 -6.67 3.49 -14.45
C LEU A 46 -7.64 4.09 -15.49
N LEU A 47 -8.29 5.21 -15.15
CA LEU A 47 -9.19 5.92 -16.06
C LEU A 47 -8.48 7.00 -16.89
N GLN A 48 -7.18 7.22 -16.68
CA GLN A 48 -6.39 8.05 -17.61
C GLN A 48 -6.34 7.38 -18.98
N GLU A 49 -6.43 8.17 -20.04
CA GLU A 49 -6.26 7.70 -21.41
C GLU A 49 -4.79 7.88 -21.82
N ASP A 50 -4.16 6.81 -22.28
CA ASP A 50 -2.81 6.88 -22.81
C ASP A 50 -2.83 7.67 -24.14
N PRO A 51 -1.88 8.61 -24.36
CA PRO A 51 -1.88 9.47 -25.53
C PRO A 51 -1.54 8.74 -26.84
N GLU A 52 -0.99 7.51 -26.77
CA GLU A 52 -0.53 6.72 -27.92
C GLU A 52 -0.80 5.22 -27.72
N ASN A 53 -0.62 4.41 -28.77
CA ASN A 53 -0.68 2.93 -28.71
C ASN A 53 0.50 2.37 -27.89
N ILE A 54 0.36 2.42 -26.58
CA ILE A 54 1.38 2.08 -25.60
C ILE A 54 1.20 0.64 -25.16
N TYR A 55 2.26 -0.17 -25.33
CA TYR A 55 2.23 -1.58 -24.97
C TYR A 55 3.30 -1.92 -23.95
N TYR A 56 2.85 -2.53 -22.85
CA TYR A 56 3.73 -3.19 -21.88
C TYR A 56 4.02 -4.62 -22.33
N SER A 57 5.29 -5.01 -22.28
CA SER A 57 5.67 -6.41 -22.48
C SER A 57 5.11 -7.27 -21.36
N SER A 58 4.52 -8.41 -21.71
CA SER A 58 4.09 -9.38 -20.69
C SER A 58 5.24 -9.88 -19.81
N ASN A 59 6.48 -9.86 -20.30
CA ASN A 59 7.66 -10.20 -19.50
C ASN A 59 7.98 -9.13 -18.46
N ASP A 60 7.79 -7.84 -18.79
CA ASP A 60 8.03 -6.74 -17.88
C ASP A 60 6.96 -6.72 -16.78
N ILE A 61 5.71 -6.97 -17.15
CA ILE A 61 4.61 -7.17 -16.18
C ILE A 61 4.93 -8.33 -15.23
N ARG A 62 5.33 -9.50 -15.77
CA ARG A 62 5.70 -10.67 -14.95
C ARG A 62 6.88 -10.37 -14.03
N TYR A 63 7.89 -9.67 -14.53
CA TYR A 63 9.06 -9.28 -13.75
C TYR A 63 8.66 -8.36 -12.60
N MET A 64 7.85 -7.33 -12.85
CA MET A 64 7.39 -6.40 -11.81
C MET A 64 6.54 -7.11 -10.75
N LEU A 65 5.62 -7.99 -11.15
CA LEU A 65 4.84 -8.80 -10.21
C LEU A 65 5.74 -9.72 -9.37
N ALA A 66 6.72 -10.37 -9.99
CA ALA A 66 7.67 -11.21 -9.27
C ALA A 66 8.51 -10.41 -8.25
N ARG A 67 8.92 -9.17 -8.60
CA ARG A 67 9.64 -8.28 -7.69
C ARG A 67 8.82 -7.93 -6.45
N PHE A 68 7.52 -7.70 -6.59
CA PHE A 68 6.62 -7.48 -5.46
C PHE A 68 6.64 -8.68 -4.50
N TYR A 69 6.35 -9.88 -5.00
CA TYR A 69 6.29 -11.07 -4.15
C TYR A 69 7.63 -11.48 -3.54
N LEU A 70 8.76 -11.18 -4.21
CA LEU A 70 10.08 -11.40 -3.64
C LEU A 70 10.43 -10.39 -2.54
N ALA A 71 9.85 -9.19 -2.59
CA ALA A 71 10.04 -8.16 -1.57
C ALA A 71 9.14 -8.39 -0.35
N ASP A 72 7.92 -8.92 -0.54
CA ASP A 72 6.96 -9.25 0.53
C ASP A 72 7.46 -10.46 1.34
N ARG A 73 8.28 -10.18 2.37
CA ARG A 73 8.98 -11.24 3.12
C ARG A 73 8.10 -11.88 4.17
N ASN A 74 7.21 -11.10 4.77
CA ASN A 74 6.31 -11.61 5.80
C ASN A 74 5.03 -12.23 5.19
N GLY A 75 4.78 -12.02 3.90
CA GLY A 75 3.65 -12.60 3.15
C GLY A 75 2.31 -11.96 3.50
N ASP A 76 2.30 -10.72 4.02
CA ASP A 76 1.07 -10.01 4.38
C ASP A 76 0.41 -9.32 3.16
N GLY A 77 1.02 -9.44 1.98
CA GLY A 77 0.54 -8.85 0.74
C GLY A 77 0.78 -7.34 0.65
N ARG A 78 1.63 -6.78 1.51
CA ARG A 78 1.94 -5.35 1.56
C ARG A 78 3.43 -5.12 1.82
N LEU A 79 4.02 -4.23 1.05
CA LEU A 79 5.43 -3.87 1.20
C LEU A 79 5.60 -2.72 2.18
N THR A 80 6.41 -2.94 3.19
CA THR A 80 6.97 -1.87 4.01
C THR A 80 8.21 -1.25 3.35
N PHE A 81 8.57 -0.01 3.72
CA PHE A 81 9.81 0.60 3.24
C PHE A 81 11.05 -0.24 3.57
N LYS A 82 11.04 -0.92 4.72
CA LYS A 82 12.09 -1.84 5.12
C LYS A 82 12.23 -3.02 4.16
N GLU A 83 11.12 -3.65 3.77
CA GLU A 83 11.13 -4.78 2.83
C GLU A 83 11.65 -4.37 1.45
N LEU A 84 11.29 -3.18 0.99
CA LEU A 84 11.84 -2.59 -0.23
C LEU A 84 13.34 -2.34 -0.10
N CYS A 85 13.81 -1.74 0.99
CA CYS A 85 15.24 -1.55 1.23
C CYS A 85 15.99 -2.89 1.22
N ASP A 86 15.45 -3.90 1.89
CA ASP A 86 16.08 -5.21 1.98
C ASP A 86 16.09 -5.96 0.64
N SER A 87 15.13 -5.68 -0.25
CA SER A 87 14.99 -6.27 -1.60
C SER A 87 15.82 -5.55 -2.66
N TYR A 88 15.83 -4.21 -2.64
CA TYR A 88 16.55 -3.37 -3.60
C TYR A 88 18.01 -3.12 -3.21
N LYS A 89 18.35 -3.25 -1.92
CA LYS A 89 19.71 -3.09 -1.37
C LYS A 89 20.38 -1.81 -1.89
N PRO A 90 19.82 -0.61 -1.57
CA PRO A 90 20.42 0.65 -1.99
C PRO A 90 21.88 0.72 -1.51
N LYS A 91 22.77 1.17 -2.41
CA LYS A 91 24.23 1.11 -2.19
C LYS A 91 24.77 2.25 -1.34
N ASP A 92 24.02 3.34 -1.25
CA ASP A 92 24.36 4.57 -0.55
C ASP A 92 23.08 5.29 -0.08
N GLU A 93 23.27 6.39 0.66
CA GLU A 93 22.17 7.20 1.19
C GLU A 93 21.36 7.91 0.10
N GLU A 94 21.96 8.21 -1.05
CA GLU A 94 21.23 8.84 -2.17
C GLU A 94 20.26 7.85 -2.81
N ALA A 95 20.72 6.64 -3.10
CA ALA A 95 19.88 5.54 -3.60
C ALA A 95 18.76 5.20 -2.60
N LYS A 96 19.04 5.26 -1.31
CA LYS A 96 18.03 5.05 -0.26
C LYS A 96 16.98 6.17 -0.24
N LYS A 97 17.40 7.44 -0.32
CA LYS A 97 16.48 8.59 -0.40
C LYS A 97 15.62 8.55 -1.67
N ASN A 98 16.20 8.14 -2.79
CA ASN A 98 15.43 7.96 -4.02
C ASN A 98 14.37 6.86 -3.87
N LEU A 99 14.72 5.74 -3.21
CA LEU A 99 13.76 4.68 -2.90
C LEU A 99 12.69 5.13 -1.90
N GLU A 100 13.03 5.98 -0.93
CA GLU A 100 12.10 6.59 0.03
C GLU A 100 11.12 7.52 -0.68
N ALA A 101 11.60 8.40 -1.55
CA ALA A 101 10.76 9.26 -2.36
C ALA A 101 9.82 8.45 -3.27
N VAL A 102 10.28 7.32 -3.83
CA VAL A 102 9.41 6.41 -4.59
C VAL A 102 8.35 5.78 -3.70
N PHE A 103 8.73 5.38 -2.49
CA PHE A 103 7.81 4.79 -1.53
C PHE A 103 6.70 5.77 -1.13
N GLU A 104 7.09 6.99 -0.75
CA GLU A 104 6.17 8.05 -0.32
C GLU A 104 5.19 8.45 -1.42
N ASP A 105 5.66 8.53 -2.66
CA ASP A 105 4.84 8.84 -3.84
C ASP A 105 3.76 7.78 -4.11
N ILE A 106 4.09 6.50 -3.91
CA ILE A 106 3.14 5.38 -4.09
C ILE A 106 2.22 5.21 -2.88
N GLU A 107 2.65 5.60 -1.69
CA GLU A 107 1.91 5.43 -0.43
C GLU A 107 0.87 6.55 -0.23
N VAL A 108 -0.22 6.46 -0.99
CA VAL A 108 -1.28 7.47 -1.04
C VAL A 108 -2.24 7.51 0.16
N THR A 109 -2.09 6.64 1.17
CA THR A 109 -3.08 6.50 2.27
C THR A 109 -2.58 6.83 3.67
N GLY A 110 -1.27 6.99 3.86
CA GLY A 110 -0.66 7.23 5.17
C GLY A 110 -0.50 5.97 6.03
N ASP A 111 -0.71 4.77 5.48
CA ASP A 111 -0.63 3.50 6.22
C ASP A 111 0.79 2.91 6.25
N GLN A 112 1.77 3.60 5.64
CA GLN A 112 3.15 3.17 5.51
C GLN A 112 3.29 1.77 4.89
N LYS A 113 2.35 1.39 4.02
CA LYS A 113 2.33 0.09 3.36
C LYS A 113 1.86 0.20 1.91
N ILE A 114 2.58 -0.51 1.03
CA ILE A 114 2.24 -0.56 -0.39
C ILE A 114 1.62 -1.93 -0.71
N SER A 115 0.31 -1.96 -0.98
CA SER A 115 -0.34 -3.14 -1.52
C SER A 115 0.05 -3.38 -2.98
N LEU A 116 -0.20 -4.58 -3.50
CA LEU A 116 0.06 -4.90 -4.91
C LEU A 116 -0.64 -3.93 -5.87
N ALA A 117 -1.86 -3.51 -5.54
CA ALA A 117 -2.60 -2.55 -6.35
C ALA A 117 -1.89 -1.20 -6.42
N LYS A 118 -1.45 -0.66 -5.27
CA LYS A 118 -0.66 0.59 -5.23
C LYS A 118 0.67 0.43 -6.00
N PHE A 119 1.39 -0.67 -5.75
CA PHE A 119 2.68 -0.96 -6.39
C PHE A 119 2.57 -0.97 -7.92
N PHE A 120 1.53 -1.62 -8.46
CA PHE A 120 1.40 -1.82 -9.90
C PHE A 120 0.69 -0.65 -10.59
N ILE A 121 -0.42 -0.16 -10.03
CA ILE A 121 -1.21 0.88 -10.70
C ILE A 121 -0.53 2.24 -10.52
N ILE A 122 -0.35 2.68 -9.27
CA ILE A 122 0.25 3.99 -8.99
C ILE A 122 1.75 3.95 -9.30
N GLY A 123 2.44 2.90 -8.82
CA GLY A 123 3.89 2.81 -8.93
C GLY A 123 4.44 2.49 -10.31
N LEU A 124 3.81 1.57 -11.08
CA LEU A 124 4.27 1.24 -12.42
C LEU A 124 3.55 2.07 -13.48
N LEU A 125 2.22 2.07 -13.53
CA LEU A 125 1.49 2.77 -14.60
C LEU A 125 1.58 4.30 -14.44
N GLY A 126 1.21 4.83 -13.27
CA GLY A 126 1.19 6.28 -13.04
C GLY A 126 2.54 6.95 -13.23
N ARG A 127 3.58 6.42 -12.56
CA ARG A 127 4.94 6.98 -12.70
C ARG A 127 5.54 6.82 -14.09
N ASP A 128 5.20 5.75 -14.82
CA ASP A 128 5.66 5.60 -16.20
C ASP A 128 4.95 6.61 -17.11
N GLY A 129 3.66 6.87 -16.90
CA GLY A 129 2.91 7.94 -17.56
C GLY A 129 3.54 9.32 -17.34
N GLU A 130 3.84 9.69 -16.09
CA GLU A 130 4.54 10.93 -15.74
C GLU A 130 5.93 11.04 -16.38
N ALA A 131 6.62 9.91 -16.53
CA ALA A 131 7.93 9.85 -17.16
C ALA A 131 7.87 9.85 -18.70
N GLY A 132 6.68 9.90 -19.31
CA GLY A 132 6.50 9.83 -20.77
C GLY A 132 6.65 8.42 -21.34
N TYR A 133 6.26 7.41 -20.56
CA TYR A 133 6.17 5.99 -20.92
C TYR A 133 7.48 5.34 -21.34
N LYS A 134 8.56 5.61 -20.60
CA LYS A 134 9.92 5.14 -20.92
C LYS A 134 10.07 3.62 -20.92
N ASN A 135 9.20 2.90 -20.21
CA ASN A 135 9.26 1.44 -20.10
C ASN A 135 8.35 0.71 -21.10
N THR A 136 7.77 1.43 -22.06
CA THR A 136 6.80 0.89 -23.00
C THR A 136 7.37 0.83 -24.41
N LYS A 137 6.71 0.03 -25.26
CA LYS A 137 6.93 0.09 -26.70
C LYS A 137 5.83 0.93 -27.33
N LYS A 138 6.24 1.95 -28.08
CA LYS A 138 5.42 2.62 -29.07
C LYS A 138 5.45 1.80 -30.34
N ILE A 139 4.28 1.46 -30.88
CA ILE A 139 4.18 0.85 -32.20
C ILE A 139 3.54 1.91 -33.10
N ASP A 140 4.35 2.45 -34.02
CA ASP A 140 3.86 3.32 -35.07
C ASP A 140 2.95 2.50 -36.00
N THR A 141 1.68 2.87 -36.09
CA THR A 141 0.72 2.35 -37.09
C THR A 141 1.02 2.87 -38.48
#